data_AF-A0A957RN53-F1
#
_entry.id   AF-A0A957RN53-F1
#
_cell.length_a   1.000
_cell.length_b   1.000
_cell.length_c   1.000
_cell.angle_alpha   90.00
_cell.angle_beta   90.00
_cell.angle_gamma   90.00
#
_symmetry.space_group_name_H-M   'P 1'
#
loop_
_entity.id
_entity.type
_entity.pdbx_description
1 polymer ?
#
loop_
_entity_poly.entity_id
_entity_poly.type
_entity_poly.pdbx_seq_one_letter_code
_entity_poly.pdbx_strand_id
1 'polypeptide(L)' 'MKYGAGWVAARRFGAAEIIDPKPYAVGTIAETFNKYPETGPILPAMGYSDQQVADLEETIRRTPADVVL' A
#
# COMPACT_ATOMS: atom_id res chain seq x y z
N MET A 1 -8.50 0.85 7.03
CA MET A 1 -7.71 0.51 8.24
C MET A 1 -6.51 1.44 8.34
N LYS A 2 -6.00 1.69 9.55
CA LYS A 2 -4.84 2.60 9.75
C LYS A 2 -3.49 1.87 9.84
N TYR A 3 -3.49 0.57 10.15
CA TYR A 3 -2.32 -0.30 10.18
C TYR A 3 -2.76 -1.76 9.98
N GLY A 4 -1.81 -2.65 9.67
CA GLY A 4 -2.02 -4.09 9.46
C GLY A 4 -0.81 -4.92 9.91
N ALA A 5 -0.80 -6.22 9.62
CA ALA A 5 0.25 -7.13 10.08
C ALA A 5 1.66 -6.71 9.62
N GLY A 6 1.84 -6.39 8.34
CA GLY A 6 3.10 -5.89 7.79
C GLY A 6 3.57 -4.59 8.46
N TRP A 7 2.65 -3.67 8.76
CA TRP A 7 2.95 -2.43 9.49
C TRP A 7 3.48 -2.71 10.90
N VAL A 8 2.83 -3.63 11.63
CA VAL A 8 3.27 -4.05 12.98
C VAL A 8 4.62 -4.74 12.92
N ALA A 9 4.84 -5.62 11.94
CA ALA A 9 6.12 -6.30 11.74
C ALA A 9 7.24 -5.29 11.44
N ALA A 10 7.05 -4.37 10.51
CA ALA A 10 8.03 -3.34 10.17
C ALA A 10 8.44 -2.53 11.41
N ARG A 11 7.48 -2.11 12.25
CA ARG A 11 7.76 -1.42 13.52
C ARG A 11 8.51 -2.30 14.51
N ARG A 12 8.08 -3.55 14.69
CA ARG A 12 8.67 -4.48 15.66
C ARG A 12 10.11 -4.85 15.32
N PHE A 13 10.43 -4.98 14.04
CA PHE A 13 11.76 -5.37 13.56
C PHE A 13 12.66 -4.18 13.18
N GLY A 14 12.23 -2.95 13.46
CA GLY A 14 13.09 -1.77 13.36
C GLY A 14 13.30 -1.25 11.94
N ALA A 15 12.29 -1.36 11.07
CA ALA A 15 12.30 -0.64 9.79
C ALA A 15 12.53 0.86 10.03
N ALA A 16 13.40 1.48 9.23
CA ALA A 16 13.78 2.88 9.40
C ALA A 16 12.58 3.82 9.27
N GLU A 17 11.67 3.53 8.33
CA GLU A 17 10.44 4.29 8.12
C GLU A 17 9.32 3.43 7.51
N ILE A 18 8.11 3.96 7.53
CA ILE A 18 6.96 3.40 6.81
C ILE A 18 6.63 4.37 5.68
N ILE A 19 6.78 3.92 4.44
CA ILE A 19 6.47 4.72 3.25
C ILE A 19 4.96 4.75 3.03
N ASP A 20 4.38 5.94 2.85
CA ASP A 20 2.99 6.09 2.44
C ASP A 20 2.86 5.79 0.94
N PRO A 21 2.14 4.72 0.52
CA PRO A 21 1.97 4.39 -0.90
C PRO A 21 0.99 5.32 -1.62
N LYS A 22 0.18 6.13 -0.92
CA LYS A 22 -0.87 6.97 -1.53
C LYS A 22 -0.39 7.87 -2.67
N PRO A 23 0.74 8.59 -2.55
CA PRO A 23 1.23 9.47 -3.63
C PRO A 23 1.62 8.71 -4.91
N TYR A 24 1.81 7.40 -4.82
CA TYR A 24 2.28 6.53 -5.89
C TYR A 24 1.19 5.63 -6.46
N ALA A 25 -0.01 5.67 -5.87
CA ALA A 25 -1.13 4.82 -6.24
C ALA A 25 -1.63 5.11 -7.65
N VAL A 26 -1.98 4.05 -8.38
CA VAL A 26 -2.56 4.12 -9.73
C VAL A 26 -3.85 3.32 -9.85
N GLY A 27 -4.65 3.65 -10.87
CA GLY A 27 -5.86 2.90 -11.22
C GLY A 27 -6.79 2.65 -10.04
N THR A 28 -7.20 1.40 -9.90
CA THR A 28 -8.14 0.95 -8.85
C THR A 28 -7.60 1.13 -7.43
N ILE A 29 -6.27 1.21 -7.23
CA ILE A 29 -5.68 1.47 -5.92
C ILE A 29 -5.85 2.95 -5.53
N ALA A 30 -5.62 3.87 -6.47
CA ALA A 30 -5.85 5.30 -6.25
C ALA A 30 -7.34 5.59 -5.97
N GLU A 31 -8.24 4.96 -6.73
CA GLU A 31 -9.68 5.03 -6.48
C GLU A 31 -10.06 4.53 -5.09
N THR A 32 -9.41 3.46 -4.63
CA THR A 32 -9.65 2.91 -3.29
C THR A 32 -9.22 3.89 -2.20
N PHE A 33 -8.08 4.57 -2.36
CA PHE A 33 -7.67 5.62 -1.42
C PHE A 33 -8.61 6.82 -1.42
N ASN A 34 -9.13 7.23 -2.60
CA ASN A 34 -10.12 8.29 -2.70
C ASN A 34 -11.44 7.92 -2.01
N LYS A 35 -11.86 6.66 -2.15
CA LYS A 35 -13.07 6.13 -1.49
C LYS A 35 -12.91 6.01 0.03
N TYR A 36 -11.70 5.72 0.50
CA TYR A 36 -11.38 5.50 1.90
C TYR A 36 -10.22 6.41 2.35
N PRO A 37 -10.45 7.73 2.47
CA PRO A 37 -9.38 8.71 2.72
C PRO A 37 -8.66 8.48 4.06
N GLU A 38 -9.38 7.94 5.05
CA GLU A 38 -8.89 7.60 6.39
C GLU A 38 -7.95 6.38 6.45
N THR A 39 -7.71 5.72 5.31
CA THR A 39 -6.75 4.61 5.24
C THR A 39 -5.35 5.11 5.61
N GLY A 40 -4.64 4.36 6.43
CA GLY A 40 -3.26 4.72 6.82
C GLY A 40 -2.25 4.48 5.69
N PRO A 41 -0.95 4.54 6.00
CA PRO A 41 0.12 4.22 5.05
C PRO A 41 0.24 2.70 4.88
N ILE A 42 -0.81 2.09 4.34
CA ILE A 42 -0.91 0.65 4.04
C ILE A 42 -1.57 0.47 2.68
N LEU A 43 -1.21 -0.61 1.97
CA LEU A 43 -1.90 -0.98 0.75
C LEU A 43 -3.30 -1.52 1.08
N PRO A 44 -4.34 -1.11 0.32
CA PRO A 44 -5.67 -1.71 0.47
C PRO A 44 -5.66 -3.20 0.09
N ALA A 45 -6.47 -4.01 0.76
CA ALA A 45 -6.62 -5.44 0.46
C ALA A 45 -7.47 -5.65 -0.80
N MET A 46 -6.86 -5.39 -1.96
CA MET A 46 -7.40 -5.53 -3.31
C MET A 46 -6.45 -6.40 -4.14
N GLY A 47 -6.88 -6.85 -5.34
CA GLY A 47 -6.08 -7.74 -6.19
C GLY A 47 -6.81 -9.00 -6.64
N TYR A 48 -8.13 -8.94 -6.78
CA TYR A 48 -8.97 -10.11 -7.13
C TYR A 48 -9.20 -10.25 -8.64
N SER A 49 -8.95 -9.20 -9.42
CA SER A 49 -8.96 -9.23 -10.88
C SER A 49 -7.58 -8.90 -11.45
N ASP A 50 -7.32 -9.34 -12.68
CA ASP A 50 -6.04 -9.09 -13.36
C ASP A 50 -5.68 -7.60 -13.39
N GLN A 51 -6.67 -6.72 -13.59
CA GLN A 51 -6.45 -5.28 -13.55
C GLN A 51 -6.04 -4.78 -12.16
N GLN A 52 -6.69 -5.27 -11.10
CA GLN A 52 -6.33 -4.87 -9.73
C GLN A 52 -4.95 -5.38 -9.34
N VAL A 53 -4.56 -6.57 -9.81
CA VAL A 53 -3.20 -7.10 -9.61
C VAL A 53 -2.19 -6.22 -10.34
N ALA A 54 -2.43 -5.87 -11.61
CA ALA A 54 -1.54 -5.00 -12.38
C ALA A 54 -1.40 -3.60 -11.75
N ASP A 55 -2.50 -3.00 -11.28
CA ASP A 55 -2.49 -1.70 -10.60
C ASP A 55 -1.75 -1.76 -9.25
N LEU A 56 -1.90 -2.87 -8.51
CA LEU A 56 -1.20 -3.11 -7.25
C LEU A 56 0.31 -3.25 -7.49
N GLU A 57 0.71 -4.08 -8.45
CA GLU A 57 2.11 -4.24 -8.83
C GLU A 57 2.75 -2.92 -9.25
N GLU A 58 2.06 -2.13 -10.08
CA GLU A 58 2.57 -0.84 -10.54
C GLU A 58 2.65 0.18 -9.41
N THR A 59 1.67 0.21 -8.50
CA THR A 59 1.73 1.05 -7.29
C THR A 59 2.93 0.68 -6.42
N ILE A 60 3.18 -0.62 -6.21
CA ILE A 60 4.36 -1.11 -5.48
C ILE A 60 5.65 -0.66 -6.18
N ARG A 61 5.74 -0.84 -7.51
CA ARG A 61 6.91 -0.49 -8.31
C ARG A 61 7.28 1.00 -8.23
N ARG A 62 6.27 1.87 -8.11
CA ARG A 62 6.45 3.33 -7.99
C ARG A 62 6.74 3.80 -6.57
N THR A 63 6.36 3.01 -5.57
CA THR A 63 6.59 3.35 -4.17
C THR A 63 8.06 3.13 -3.84
N PRO A 64 8.79 4.13 -3.34
CA PRO A 64 10.22 4.03 -3.05
C PRO A 64 10.45 3.27 -1.72
N ALA A 65 10.05 1.99 -1.69
CA ALA A 65 10.20 1.11 -0.54
C ALA A 65 11.25 0.03 -0.83
N ASP A 66 12.09 -0.26 0.16
CA ASP A 66 13.10 -1.32 0.05
C ASP A 66 12.48 -2.73 0.21
N VAL A 67 11.37 -2.84 0.94
CA VAL A 67 10.68 -4.11 1.27
C VAL A 67 9.16 -3.91 1.32
N VAL A 68 8.40 -4.92 0.88
CA VAL A 68 6.92 -5.01 0.99
C VAL A 68 6.55 -6.22 1.85
N LEU A 69 5.60 -6.07 2.78
CA LEU A 69 5.22 -7.04 3.82
C LEU A 69 3.73 -7.36 3.85
#